data_AF-A0A7J6D450-F1
#
_entry.id   AF-A0A7J6D450-F1
#
_cell.length_a   1.000
_cell.length_b   1.000
_cell.length_c   1.000
_cell.angle_alpha   90.00
_cell.angle_beta   90.00
_cell.angle_gamma   90.00
#
_symmetry.space_group_name_H-M   'P 1'
#
loop_
_entity.id
_entity.type
_entity.pdbx_description
1 polymer ?
#
loop_
_entity_poly.entity_id
_entity_poly.type
_entity_poly.pdbx_seq_one_letter_code
_entity_poly.pdbx_strand_id
1 'polypeptide(L)' 'MSIPGIPVSQLSHEEVLVTQDIARLRIHVERAIRRIKENKLFDNVIPLAIAGSINQLFAVACPLANYQNKPLVKAWVK' A
#
# COMPACT_ATOMS: atom_id res chain seq x y z
N MET A 1 -4.95 29.97 -16.58
CA MET A 1 -5.03 29.95 -18.06
C MET A 1 -5.76 28.66 -18.42
N SER A 2 -7.07 28.76 -18.70
CA SER A 2 -7.93 27.60 -18.99
C SER A 2 -8.30 27.64 -20.46
N ILE A 3 -8.06 26.54 -21.16
CA ILE A 3 -8.38 26.38 -22.58
C ILE A 3 -9.92 26.32 -22.69
N PRO A 4 -10.57 27.22 -23.44
CA PRO A 4 -12.02 27.21 -23.58
C PRO A 4 -12.43 26.13 -24.59
N GLY A 5 -13.33 25.21 -24.20
CA GLY A 5 -13.95 24.26 -25.13
C GLY A 5 -13.87 22.78 -24.76
N ILE A 6 -13.20 22.41 -23.67
CA ILE A 6 -13.31 21.04 -23.13
C ILE A 6 -14.28 21.09 -21.96
N PRO A 7 -15.50 20.51 -22.07
CA PRO A 7 -16.32 20.32 -20.89
C PRO A 7 -15.57 19.37 -19.97
N VAL A 8 -15.03 19.90 -18.86
CA VAL A 8 -14.67 19.07 -17.72
C VAL A 8 -15.97 18.43 -17.25
N SER A 9 -16.21 17.17 -17.62
CA SER A 9 -17.30 16.41 -17.06
C SER A 9 -17.06 16.31 -15.56
N GLN A 10 -17.82 17.09 -14.79
CA GLN A 10 -17.78 17.00 -13.34
C GLN A 10 -18.29 15.62 -12.96
N LEU A 11 -17.53 14.91 -12.13
CA LEU A 11 -17.94 13.61 -11.60
C LEU A 11 -19.26 13.78 -10.84
N SER A 12 -20.19 12.86 -11.08
CA SER A 12 -21.39 12.74 -10.26
C SER A 12 -21.02 12.42 -8.82
N HIS A 13 -21.95 12.67 -7.88
CA HIS A 13 -21.72 12.41 -6.47
C HIS A 13 -21.33 10.95 -6.20
N GLU A 14 -21.95 10.01 -6.91
CA GLU A 14 -21.65 8.58 -6.82
C GLU A 14 -20.23 8.25 -7.31
N GLU A 15 -19.83 8.80 -8.45
CA GLU A 15 -18.47 8.61 -9.01
C GLU A 15 -17.38 9.18 -8.10
N VAL A 16 -17.66 10.31 -7.43
CA VAL A 16 -16.74 10.88 -6.43
C VAL A 16 -16.57 9.92 -5.25
N LEU A 17 -17.65 9.33 -4.74
CA LEU A 17 -17.57 8.39 -3.61
C LEU A 17 -16.77 7.14 -3.98
N VAL A 18 -17.05 6.53 -5.13
CA VAL A 18 -16.32 5.35 -5.63
C VAL A 18 -14.84 5.67 -5.81
N THR A 19 -14.52 6.84 -6.39
CA THR A 19 -13.14 7.28 -6.59
C THR A 19 -12.42 7.48 -5.25
N GLN A 20 -13.10 8.07 -4.25
CA GLN A 20 -12.53 8.23 -2.91
C GLN A 20 -12.25 6.88 -2.24
N ASP A 21 -13.15 5.91 -2.36
CA ASP A 21 -12.95 4.59 -1.76
C ASP A 21 -11.80 3.81 -2.40
N ILE A 22 -11.70 3.86 -3.74
CA ILE A 22 -10.54 3.31 -4.46
C ILE A 22 -9.25 4.01 -4.01
N ALA A 23 -9.25 5.33 -3.91
CA ALA A 23 -8.08 6.09 -3.45
C ALA A 23 -7.68 5.72 -2.01
N ARG A 24 -8.65 5.55 -1.11
CA ARG A 24 -8.41 5.11 0.28
C ARG A 24 -7.78 3.72 0.32
N LEU A 25 -8.31 2.77 -0.44
CA LEU A 25 -7.76 1.42 -0.54
C LEU A 25 -6.33 1.44 -1.10
N ARG A 26 -6.09 2.24 -2.15
CA ARG A 26 -4.77 2.40 -2.76
C ARG A 26 -3.73 2.94 -1.77
N ILE A 27 -4.11 3.93 -0.96
CA ILE A 27 -3.23 4.45 0.10
C ILE A 27 -2.86 3.36 1.10
N HIS A 28 -3.79 2.47 1.47
CA HIS A 28 -3.49 1.36 2.37
C HIS A 28 -2.50 0.36 1.76
N VAL A 29 -2.70 -0.01 0.49
CA VAL A 29 -1.80 -0.90 -0.25
C VAL A 29 -0.40 -0.30 -0.38
N GLU A 30 -0.30 0.96 -0.80
CA GLU A 30 0.99 1.66 -0.95
C GLU A 30 1.75 1.76 0.38
N ARG A 31 1.05 2.05 1.49
CA ARG A 31 1.67 2.08 2.82
C ARG A 31 2.17 0.70 3.26
N ALA A 32 1.42 -0.37 3.00
CA ALA A 32 1.83 -1.73 3.33
C ALA A 32 3.08 -2.13 2.52
N ILE A 33 3.08 -1.88 1.21
CA ILE A 33 4.24 -2.14 0.34
C ILE A 33 5.47 -1.35 0.82
N ARG A 34 5.28 -0.05 1.11
CA ARG A 34 6.37 0.80 1.60
C ARG A 34 6.99 0.22 2.88
N ARG A 35 6.17 -0.21 3.85
CA ARG A 35 6.67 -0.83 5.09
C ARG A 35 7.46 -2.10 4.84
N ILE A 36 6.98 -2.98 3.96
CA ILE A 36 7.69 -4.22 3.63
C ILE A 36 9.07 -3.90 3.03
N LYS A 37 9.14 -2.92 2.12
CA LYS A 37 10.40 -2.47 1.51
C LYS A 37 11.35 -1.81 2.52
N GLU A 38 10.82 -1.06 3.49
CA GLU A 38 11.61 -0.37 4.51
C GLU A 38 11.97 -1.25 5.73
N ASN A 39 11.39 -2.45 5.88
CA ASN A 39 11.59 -3.30 7.06
C ASN A 39 12.96 -4.01 7.13
N LYS A 40 13.81 -3.84 6.11
CA LYS A 40 15.19 -4.36 6.05
C LYS A 40 15.38 -5.88 6.24
N LEU A 41 14.29 -6.65 6.27
CA LEU A 41 14.33 -8.11 6.44
C LEU A 41 15.15 -8.82 5.35
N PHE A 42 15.26 -8.18 4.18
CA PHE A 42 16.01 -8.68 3.03
C PHE A 42 17.18 -7.76 2.63
N ASP A 43 17.68 -6.92 3.55
CA ASP A 43 18.84 -6.04 3.26
C ASP A 43 20.16 -6.83 3.16
N ASN A 44 20.19 -8.03 3.75
CA ASN A 44 21.37 -8.89 3.73
C ASN A 44 21.35 -9.87 2.55
N VAL A 45 22.53 -10.32 2.13
CA VAL A 45 22.68 -11.33 1.09
C VAL A 45 21.94 -12.60 1.49
N ILE A 46 21.02 -13.05 0.63
CA ILE A 46 20.28 -14.30 0.82
C ILE A 46 21.15 -15.45 0.30
N PRO A 47 21.56 -16.41 1.16
CA PRO A 47 22.33 -17.56 0.72
C PRO A 47 21.59 -18.38 -0.34
N LEU A 48 22.30 -18.90 -1.35
CA LEU A 48 21.70 -19.73 -2.40
C LEU A 48 20.92 -20.94 -1.85
N ALA A 49 21.38 -21.50 -0.73
CA ALA A 49 20.73 -22.63 -0.06
C ALA A 49 19.28 -22.37 0.35
N ILE A 50 18.92 -21.09 0.63
CA ILE A 50 17.55 -20.71 1.04
C ILE A 50 16.80 -19.95 -0.06
N ALA A 51 17.44 -19.68 -1.21
CA ALA A 51 16.84 -18.94 -2.32
C ALA A 51 15.60 -19.63 -2.89
N GLY A 52 15.56 -20.97 -2.88
CA GLY A 52 14.38 -21.75 -3.28
C GLY A 52 13.15 -21.52 -2.40
N SER A 53 13.34 -21.02 -1.17
CA SER A 53 12.29 -20.74 -0.19
C SER A 53 11.94 -19.26 -0.09
N ILE A 54 12.38 -18.42 -1.04
CA ILE A 54 12.18 -16.96 -0.99
C ILE A 54 10.69 -16.57 -0.86
N ASN A 55 9.81 -17.32 -1.51
CA ASN A 55 8.36 -17.09 -1.43
C ASN A 55 7.83 -17.29 -0.01
N GLN A 56 8.34 -18.29 0.71
CA GLN A 56 7.95 -18.59 2.09
C GLN A 56 8.48 -17.51 3.03
N LEU A 57 9.74 -17.09 2.83
CA LEU A 57 10.34 -15.99 3.59
C LEU A 57 9.54 -14.70 3.40
N PHE A 58 9.15 -14.38 2.17
CA PHE A 58 8.33 -13.19 1.89
C PHE A 58 6.94 -13.29 2.53
N ALA A 59 6.30 -14.46 2.46
CA ALA A 59 5.00 -14.70 3.08
C ALA A 59 5.00 -14.51 4.60
N VAL A 60 6.12 -14.82 5.28
CA VAL A 60 6.30 -14.59 6.73
C VAL A 60 6.73 -13.16 7.03
N ALA A 61 7.55 -12.54 6.17
CA ALA A 61 8.01 -11.17 6.31
C ALA A 61 6.86 -10.15 6.27
N CYS A 62 5.85 -10.37 5.43
CA CYS A 62 4.67 -9.50 5.31
C CYS A 62 3.89 -9.30 6.63
N PRO A 63 3.40 -10.36 7.31
CA PRO A 63 2.72 -10.20 8.59
C PRO A 63 3.68 -9.70 9.68
N LEU A 64 4.95 -10.13 9.67
CA LEU A 64 5.93 -9.65 10.65
C LEU A 64 6.15 -8.14 10.55
N ALA A 65 6.32 -7.61 9.33
CA ALA A 65 6.39 -6.18 9.07
C ALA A 65 5.12 -5.44 9.51
N ASN A 66 3.96 -6.08 9.42
CA ASN A 66 2.72 -5.49 9.91
C ASN A 66 2.65 -5.43 11.45
N TYR A 67 3.14 -6.44 12.16
CA TYR A 67 3.13 -6.50 13.63
C TYR A 67 4.22 -5.64 14.29
N GLN A 68 5.40 -5.52 13.68
CA GLN A 68 6.51 -4.72 14.23
C GLN A 68 6.27 -3.21 14.12
N ASN A 69 5.42 -2.78 13.18
CA ASN A 69 5.12 -1.39 12.94
C ASN A 69 3.82 -0.97 13.63
N LYS A 70 3.69 0.33 13.94
CA LYS A 70 2.43 0.90 14.47
C LYS A 70 1.26 0.61 13.51
N PRO A 71 0.01 0.52 13.98
CA PRO A 71 -1.15 0.29 13.10
C PRO A 71 -1.15 1.19 11.85
N LEU A 72 -1.44 0.61 10.68
CA LEU A 72 -1.52 1.35 9.40
C LEU A 72 -2.61 2.43 9.43
N VAL A 73 -3.64 2.18 10.22
CA VAL A 73 -4.78 3.06 10.43
C VAL A 73 -4.82 3.36 11.93
N LYS A 74 -4.88 4.64 12.30
CA LYS A 74 -5.17 5.00 13.68
C LYS A 74 -6.61 4.57 13.96
N ALA A 75 -6.86 3.95 15.12
CA ALA A 75 -8.23 3.77 15.58
C ALA A 75 -8.90 5.15 15.54
N TRP A 76 -9.98 5.28 14.76
CA TRP A 76 -10.79 6.47 14.82
C TRP A 76 -11.30 6.58 16.25
N VAL A 77 -10.89 7.65 16.94
CA VAL A 77 -11.52 8.05 18.19
C VAL A 77 -12.93 8.50 17.79
N LYS A 78 -13.94 7.78 18.27
CA LYS A 78 -15.33 8.19 18.17
C LYS A 78 -15.59 9.36 19.10
#